data_AF-A0A7X9J3A2-F1
#
_entry.id   AF-A0A7X9J3A2-F1
#
_cell.length_a   1.000
_cell.length_b   1.000
_cell.length_c   1.000
_cell.angle_alpha   90.00
_cell.angle_beta   90.00
_cell.angle_gamma   90.00
#
_symmetry.space_group_name_H-M   'P 1'
#
loop_
_entity.id
_entity.type
_entity.pdbx_description
1 polymer ?
#
loop_
_entity_poly.entity_id
_entity_poly.type
_entity_poly.pdbx_seq_one_letter_code
_entity_poly.pdbx_strand_id
1 'polypeptide(L)'
;MIRRCLWLSGVFLLAQTLAWAARPIADVPFDLVRGAMFVKVMINDKGPYTFLVDTGATACAVTPEVADDYLQLPRAGEMTVSTMGSIREVSVA
;
A
#
# COMPACT_ATOMS: atom_id res chain seq x y z
N MET A 1 25.05 20.34 -41.20
CA MET A 1 23.77 19.73 -40.75
C MET A 1 23.96 18.63 -39.71
N ILE A 2 24.97 17.75 -39.82
CA ILE A 2 25.15 16.55 -38.96
C ILE A 2 25.33 16.82 -37.45
N ARG A 3 25.98 17.93 -37.05
CA ARG A 3 26.20 18.28 -35.64
C ARG A 3 24.89 18.63 -34.91
N ARG A 4 23.91 19.25 -35.57
CA ARG A 4 22.60 19.55 -34.96
C ARG A 4 21.78 18.28 -34.70
N CYS A 5 21.88 17.28 -35.57
CA CYS A 5 21.21 16.00 -35.40
C CYS A 5 21.79 15.21 -34.21
N LEU A 6 23.12 15.19 -34.02
CA LEU A 6 23.76 14.51 -32.88
C LEU A 6 23.36 15.09 -31.51
N TRP A 7 23.15 16.41 -31.43
CA TRP A 7 22.74 17.05 -30.17
C TRP A 7 21.29 16.74 -29.82
N LEU A 8 20.39 16.75 -30.81
CA LEU A 8 18.98 16.43 -30.60
C LEU A 8 18.78 14.97 -30.18
N SER A 9 19.51 14.03 -30.80
CA SER A 9 19.45 12.62 -30.39
C SER A 9 20.06 12.40 -28.99
N GLY A 10 21.17 13.07 -28.66
CA GLY A 10 21.77 13.00 -27.32
C GLY A 10 20.83 13.51 -26.21
N VAL A 11 20.16 14.65 -26.43
CA VAL A 11 19.17 15.20 -25.48
C VAL A 11 17.96 14.27 -25.35
N PHE A 12 17.49 13.68 -26.46
CA PHE A 12 16.36 12.75 -26.44
C PHE A 12 16.67 11.43 -25.72
N LEU A 13 17.89 10.88 -25.91
CA LEU A 13 18.37 9.72 -25.17
C LEU A 13 18.46 10.00 -23.67
N LEU A 14 19.02 11.15 -23.29
CA LEU A 14 19.11 11.56 -21.89
C LEU A 14 17.71 11.73 -21.26
N ALA A 15 16.78 12.38 -21.97
CA ALA A 15 15.41 12.57 -21.51
C ALA A 15 14.69 11.24 -21.25
N GLN A 16 14.89 10.23 -22.10
CA GLN A 16 14.30 8.91 -21.91
C GLN A 16 14.87 8.17 -20.69
N THR A 17 16.18 8.27 -20.44
CA THR A 17 16.78 7.64 -19.25
C THR A 17 16.27 8.27 -17.94
N LEU A 18 16.09 9.60 -17.92
CA LEU A 18 15.53 10.31 -16.77
C LEU A 18 14.06 9.93 -16.54
N ALA A 19 13.28 9.83 -17.62
CA ALA A 19 11.88 9.43 -17.55
C ALA A 19 11.73 7.99 -17.03
N TRP A 20 12.60 7.06 -17.43
CA TRP A 20 12.61 5.70 -16.91
C TRP A 20 12.94 5.67 -15.41
N ALA A 21 13.98 6.39 -14.99
CA ALA A 21 14.39 6.46 -13.59
C ALA A 21 13.30 7.02 -12.67
N ALA A 22 12.41 7.88 -13.20
CA ALA A 22 11.31 8.47 -12.46
C ALA A 22 10.03 7.60 -12.44
N ARG A 23 10.01 6.43 -13.09
CA ARG A 23 8.80 5.59 -13.10
C ARG A 23 8.56 4.98 -11.72
N PRO A 24 7.30 4.94 -11.24
CA PRO A 24 6.97 4.20 -10.04
C PRO A 24 7.34 2.72 -10.24
N ILE A 25 7.81 2.08 -9.17
CA ILE A 25 8.16 0.65 -9.17
C ILE A 25 6.91 -0.22 -9.34
N ALA A 26 5.75 0.30 -8.91
CA ALA A 26 4.46 -0.33 -9.08
C ALA A 26 3.34 0.72 -9.12
N ASP A 27 2.33 0.44 -9.94
CA ASP A 27 1.04 1.12 -9.91
C ASP A 27 0.04 0.20 -9.20
N VAL A 28 -0.49 0.64 -8.05
CA VAL A 28 -1.44 -0.15 -7.25
C VAL A 28 -2.85 0.44 -7.41
N PRO A 29 -3.80 -0.28 -8.02
CA PRO A 29 -5.16 0.21 -8.17
C PRO A 29 -5.87 0.28 -6.81
N PHE A 30 -6.72 1.29 -6.65
CA PHE A 30 -7.53 1.49 -5.46
C PHE A 30 -8.89 2.08 -5.82
N ASP A 31 -9.89 1.79 -4.99
CA ASP A 31 -11.20 2.41 -5.05
C ASP A 31 -11.23 3.62 -4.11
N LEU A 32 -11.71 4.76 -4.59
CA LEU A 32 -11.93 5.94 -3.76
C LEU A 32 -13.40 6.02 -3.37
N VAL A 33 -13.70 5.74 -2.11
CA VAL A 33 -15.07 5.77 -1.58
C VAL A 33 -15.15 6.80 -0.47
N ARG A 34 -15.91 7.88 -0.69
CA ARG A 34 -16.11 8.97 0.29
C ARG A 34 -14.80 9.59 0.79
N GLY A 35 -13.79 9.70 -0.09
CA GLY A 35 -12.48 10.26 0.24
C GLY A 35 -11.51 9.28 0.92
N ALA A 36 -11.94 8.05 1.19
CA ALA A 36 -11.10 6.98 1.70
C ALA A 36 -10.63 6.06 0.55
N MET A 37 -9.35 5.68 0.59
CA MET A 37 -8.75 4.77 -0.38
C MET A 37 -8.88 3.32 0.10
N PHE A 38 -9.40 2.46 -0.77
CA PHE A 38 -9.53 1.03 -0.53
C PHE A 38 -8.70 0.23 -1.53
N VAL A 39 -7.86 -0.66 -1.03
CA VAL A 39 -6.95 -1.50 -1.84
C VAL A 39 -7.28 -2.99 -1.65
N LYS A 40 -6.94 -3.79 -2.67
CA LYS A 40 -7.01 -5.25 -2.60
C LYS A 40 -5.67 -5.80 -2.11
N VAL A 41 -5.69 -6.57 -1.03
CA VAL A 41 -4.48 -7.10 -0.37
C VAL A 41 -4.56 -8.62 -0.27
N MET A 42 -3.45 -9.29 -0.56
CA MET A 42 -3.24 -10.70 -0.26
C MET A 42 -2.45 -10.80 1.06
N ILE A 43 -2.86 -11.72 1.94
CA ILE A 43 -2.17 -11.99 3.20
C ILE A 43 -1.86 -13.49 3.23
N ASN A 44 -0.58 -13.86 3.32
CA ASN A 44 -0.13 -15.25 3.29
C ASN A 44 -0.77 -16.06 2.15
N ASP A 45 -0.75 -15.50 0.94
CA ASP A 45 -1.35 -16.06 -0.29
C ASP A 45 -2.89 -16.24 -0.27
N LYS A 46 -3.58 -15.75 0.76
CA LYS A 46 -5.05 -15.73 0.85
C LYS A 46 -5.61 -14.32 0.55
N GLY A 47 -6.79 -14.27 -0.07
CA GLY A 47 -7.44 -13.01 -0.46
C GLY A 47 -8.02 -13.07 -1.88
N PRO A 48 -8.30 -11.91 -2.52
CA PRO A 48 -7.98 -10.56 -2.06
C PRO A 48 -8.98 -10.02 -1.02
N TYR A 49 -8.45 -9.43 0.05
CA TYR A 49 -9.23 -8.71 1.06
C TYR A 49 -9.28 -7.22 0.75
N THR A 50 -10.37 -6.55 1.10
CA THR A 50 -10.50 -5.09 0.97
C THR A 50 -9.95 -4.41 2.21
N PHE A 51 -8.91 -3.59 2.05
CA PHE A 51 -8.29 -2.83 3.12
C PHE A 51 -8.49 -1.34 2.94
N LEU A 52 -8.81 -0.64 4.03
CA LEU A 52 -8.73 0.81 4.11
C LEU A 52 -7.26 1.22 4.28
N VAL A 53 -6.80 2.19 3.49
CA VAL A 53 -5.53 2.86 3.75
C VAL A 53 -5.76 3.92 4.83
N ASP A 54 -5.31 3.64 6.06
CA ASP A 54 -5.44 4.53 7.21
C ASP A 54 -4.07 5.07 7.63
N THR A 55 -3.81 6.35 7.32
CA THR A 55 -2.56 7.02 7.73
C THR A 55 -2.51 7.35 9.22
N GLY A 56 -3.63 7.24 9.94
CA GLY A 56 -3.71 7.48 11.38
C GLY A 56 -3.47 6.23 12.23
N ALA A 57 -3.36 5.05 11.61
CA ALA A 57 -3.13 3.80 12.32
C ALA A 57 -1.63 3.52 12.51
N THR A 58 -1.22 3.22 13.74
CA THR A 58 0.17 2.83 14.06
C THR A 58 0.48 1.38 13.64
N ALA A 59 -0.53 0.52 13.58
CA ALA A 59 -0.42 -0.88 13.20
C ALA A 59 -1.57 -1.26 12.26
N CYS A 60 -1.35 -2.31 11.46
CA CYS A 60 -2.40 -2.84 10.59
C CYS A 60 -3.45 -3.56 11.42
N ALA A 61 -4.71 -3.13 11.30
CA ALA A 61 -5.85 -3.78 11.94
C ALA A 61 -6.63 -4.61 10.93
N VAL A 62 -7.04 -5.81 11.34
CA VAL A 62 -7.95 -6.68 10.59
C VAL A 62 -9.16 -6.99 11.44
N THR A 63 -10.27 -7.35 10.79
CA THR A 63 -11.45 -7.81 11.54
C THR A 63 -11.16 -9.16 12.20
N PRO A 64 -11.81 -9.49 13.33
CA PRO A 64 -11.69 -10.81 13.94
C PRO A 64 -12.00 -11.95 12.96
N GLU A 65 -12.99 -11.76 12.08
CA GLU A 65 -13.33 -12.73 11.02
C GLU A 65 -12.14 -13.01 10.08
N VAL A 66 -11.39 -11.98 9.67
CA VAL A 66 -10.18 -12.13 8.84
C VAL A 66 -9.06 -12.82 9.62
N ALA A 67 -8.81 -12.42 10.86
CA ALA A 67 -7.76 -13.00 11.69
C ALA A 67 -8.03 -14.47 12.04
N ASP A 68 -9.22 -14.78 12.53
CA ASP A 68 -9.54 -16.06 13.16
C ASP A 68 -10.09 -17.07 12.15
N ASP A 69 -11.07 -16.66 11.34
CA ASP A 69 -11.81 -17.62 10.49
C ASP A 69 -11.08 -17.88 9.16
N TYR A 70 -10.56 -16.83 8.52
CA TYR A 70 -9.94 -16.96 7.20
C TYR A 70 -8.42 -17.24 7.25
N LEU A 71 -7.70 -16.50 8.09
CA LEU A 71 -6.23 -16.59 8.15
C LEU A 71 -5.72 -17.51 9.26
N GLN A 72 -6.46 -17.66 10.36
CA GLN A 72 -6.07 -18.40 11.56
C GLN A 72 -4.73 -17.90 12.12
N LEU A 73 -4.60 -16.58 12.27
CA LEU A 73 -3.36 -15.93 12.70
C LEU A 73 -3.05 -16.28 14.17
N PRO A 74 -1.79 -16.61 14.50
CA PRO A 74 -1.39 -16.96 15.86
C PRO A 74 -1.43 -15.72 16.76
N ARG A 75 -1.93 -15.83 17.99
CA ARG A 75 -1.94 -14.69 18.92
C ARG A 75 -0.54 -14.43 19.48
N ALA A 76 -0.02 -13.23 19.23
CA ALA A 76 1.32 -12.81 19.62
C ALA A 76 1.34 -12.07 20.98
N GLY A 77 0.19 -11.55 21.44
CA GLY A 77 0.05 -10.86 22.72
C GLY A 77 -1.16 -9.95 22.77
N GLU A 78 -1.12 -8.98 23.69
CA GLU A 78 -2.15 -7.95 23.86
C GLU A 78 -1.55 -6.55 23.62
N MET A 79 -2.36 -5.64 23.07
CA MET A 79 -1.99 -4.25 22.82
C MET A 79 -3.12 -3.32 23.25
N THR A 80 -2.77 -2.24 23.95
CA THR A 80 -3.71 -1.15 24.20
C THR A 80 -3.80 -0.25 22.98
N VAL A 81 -4.98 -0.22 22.35
CA VAL A 81 -5.30 0.65 21.22
C VAL A 81 -6.12 1.83 21.72
N SER A 82 -5.59 3.03 21.48
CA SER A 82 -6.27 4.31 21.72
C SER A 82 -6.84 4.83 20.40
N THR A 83 -8.14 5.06 20.37
CA THR A 83 -8.86 5.64 19.23
C THR A 83 -9.56 6.93 19.67
N MET A 84 -10.13 7.69 18.73
CA MET A 84 -10.87 8.91 19.07
C MET A 84 -12.05 8.68 20.05
N GLY A 85 -12.65 7.47 20.04
CA GLY A 85 -13.84 7.18 20.84
C GLY A 85 -13.60 6.27 22.05
N SER A 86 -12.46 5.59 22.15
CA SER A 86 -12.22 4.58 23.19
C SER A 86 -10.76 4.18 23.28
N ILE A 87 -10.35 3.75 24.47
CA ILE A 87 -9.10 3.02 24.72
C ILE A 87 -9.48 1.60 25.13
N ARG A 88 -8.94 0.59 24.44
CA ARG A 88 -9.19 -0.82 24.74
C ARG A 88 -7.92 -1.63 24.58
N GLU A 89 -7.80 -2.67 25.42
CA GLU A 89 -6.84 -3.74 25.20
C GLU A 89 -7.43 -4.70 24.15
N VAL A 90 -6.63 -5.03 23.14
CA VAL A 90 -7.00 -5.90 22.03
C VAL A 90 -5.90 -6.91 21.75
N SER A 91 -6.31 -8.12 21.39
CA SER A 91 -5.40 -9.19 21.08
C SER A 91 -4.73 -8.98 19.72
N VAL A 92 -3.41 -9.12 19.70
CA VAL A 92 -2.57 -8.98 18.51
C VAL A 92 -2.28 -10.36 17.95
N ALA A 93 -2.33 -10.47 16.63
CA ALA A 93 -2.00 -11.68 15.90
C ALA A 93 -0.71 -11.50 15.06
#